data_AF-A0A3C0QAD0-F1
#
_entry.id   AF-A0A3C0QAD0-F1
#
_cell.length_a   1.000
_cell.length_b   1.000
_cell.length_c   1.000
_cell.angle_alpha   90.00
_cell.angle_beta   90.00
_cell.angle_gamma   90.00
#
_symmetry.space_group_name_H-M   'P 1'
#
loop_
_entity.id
_entity.type
_entity.pdbx_description
1 polymer ?
#
loop_
_entity_poly.entity_id
_entity_poly.type
_entity_poly.pdbx_seq_one_letter_code
_entity_poly.pdbx_strand_id
1 'polypeptide(L)'
;MIGAALVSGMAPAVADVTVFGHIDTSIDYVDQNDSTTNMNCNTCSIGFKGSEDLGNGLRAIFKIDFQYDTTERNNGKVSSRSRSHSAVTGVGTKRTSVVGGTTKTTGSPGIAPTFKSVVNGVSTKQGTFNAVTNVSGSTDSITDRDQWLGLAGGFGQVRFGTISTVYKSHGAMIDPVYRTSAQARDHGLQSAAHRGAGEEGQGRAEDTIRYDSPSWNGLKVGATYTMQTDNGQSTDTPWGTGIQYKNGPFLVFADYITNDRGGDDSAYKVGGKWTFGNYSLYGQYEVDDGLLSFLDGAQFGGN
;
A
#
# COMPACT_ATOMS: atom_id res chain seq x y z
N MET A 1 26.14 -35.89 -42.94
CA MET A 1 25.68 -34.52 -42.57
C MET A 1 25.85 -34.39 -41.08
N ILE A 2 26.84 -33.62 -40.63
CA ILE A 2 27.12 -33.39 -39.21
C ILE A 2 26.37 -32.12 -38.82
N GLY A 3 25.41 -32.26 -37.89
CA GLY A 3 24.55 -31.18 -37.42
C GLY A 3 25.33 -30.22 -36.52
N ALA A 4 25.36 -28.95 -36.90
CA ALA A 4 25.80 -27.85 -36.05
C ALA A 4 24.62 -27.45 -35.15
N ALA A 5 24.69 -27.78 -33.87
CA ALA A 5 23.84 -27.17 -32.86
C ALA A 5 24.35 -25.75 -32.62
N LEU A 6 23.63 -24.77 -33.18
CA LEU A 6 23.77 -23.36 -32.77
C LEU A 6 23.25 -23.25 -31.34
N VAL A 7 24.15 -23.36 -30.37
CA VAL A 7 23.91 -22.87 -29.01
C VAL A 7 23.95 -21.35 -29.12
N SER A 8 22.79 -20.73 -29.36
CA SER A 8 22.62 -19.30 -29.17
C SER A 8 22.87 -19.02 -27.69
N GLY A 9 24.02 -18.43 -27.37
CA GLY A 9 24.28 -17.90 -26.05
C GLY A 9 23.21 -16.88 -25.70
N MET A 10 22.33 -17.22 -24.75
CA MET A 10 21.58 -16.22 -24.02
C MET A 10 22.61 -15.36 -23.31
N ALA A 11 22.90 -14.18 -23.85
CA ALA A 11 23.57 -13.15 -23.08
C ALA A 11 22.71 -12.95 -21.81
N PRO A 12 23.30 -12.88 -20.60
CA PRO A 12 22.53 -12.55 -19.42
C PRO A 12 21.96 -11.15 -19.62
N ALA A 13 20.65 -11.05 -19.85
CA ALA A 13 19.95 -9.78 -19.84
C ALA A 13 19.99 -9.27 -18.40
N VAL A 14 20.76 -8.21 -18.16
CA VAL A 14 20.78 -7.54 -16.86
C VAL A 14 19.48 -6.74 -16.79
N ALA A 15 18.55 -7.14 -15.93
CA ALA A 15 17.32 -6.38 -15.72
C ALA A 15 17.66 -4.95 -15.26
N ASP A 16 17.12 -3.94 -15.94
CA ASP A 16 17.30 -2.56 -15.54
C ASP A 16 16.47 -2.32 -14.27
N VAL A 17 17.15 -2.13 -13.13
CA VAL A 17 16.52 -1.79 -11.85
C VAL A 17 16.80 -0.33 -11.53
N THR A 18 15.73 0.43 -11.32
CA THR A 18 15.76 1.84 -10.92
C THR A 18 15.29 1.98 -9.49
N VAL A 19 16.11 2.62 -8.66
CA VAL A 19 15.68 3.12 -7.35
C VAL A 19 14.95 4.45 -7.57
N PHE A 20 13.77 4.60 -6.97
CA PHE A 20 12.98 5.83 -7.02
C PHE A 20 12.44 6.17 -5.63
N GLY A 21 11.95 7.39 -5.48
CA GLY A 21 11.36 7.82 -4.22
C GLY A 21 11.05 9.31 -4.24
N HIS A 22 10.42 9.76 -3.17
CA HIS A 22 10.05 11.14 -2.91
C HIS A 22 10.36 11.49 -1.46
N ILE A 23 10.66 12.76 -1.19
CA ILE A 23 10.78 13.34 0.16
C ILE A 23 10.02 14.65 0.14
N ASP A 24 8.69 14.56 0.28
CA ASP A 24 7.81 15.72 0.20
C ASP A 24 7.29 16.07 1.60
N THR A 25 7.96 17.03 2.25
CA THR A 25 7.58 17.52 3.59
C THR A 25 7.00 18.93 3.53
N SER A 26 5.97 19.19 4.34
CA SER A 26 5.35 20.51 4.49
C SER A 26 5.25 20.91 5.96
N ILE A 27 5.09 22.21 6.15
CA ILE A 27 4.62 22.79 7.41
C ILE A 27 3.23 23.34 7.10
N ASP A 28 2.22 22.79 7.74
CA ASP A 28 0.83 23.10 7.49
C ASP A 28 0.26 23.84 8.70
N TYR A 29 -0.31 25.02 8.45
CA TYR A 29 -1.10 25.75 9.43
C TYR A 29 -2.57 25.51 9.12
N VAL A 30 -3.29 24.87 10.04
CA VAL A 30 -4.71 24.57 9.88
C VAL A 30 -5.48 25.29 10.98
N ASP A 31 -6.51 26.01 10.56
CA ASP A 31 -7.45 26.70 11.43
C ASP A 31 -8.86 26.21 11.10
N GLN A 32 -9.42 25.38 11.98
CA GLN A 32 -10.78 24.87 11.83
C GLN A 32 -11.65 25.04 13.08
N ASN A 33 -11.05 25.33 14.25
CA ASN A 33 -11.70 25.68 15.53
C ASN A 33 -10.60 26.03 16.56
N ASP A 34 -9.48 25.33 16.47
CA ASP A 34 -8.18 25.66 17.07
C ASP A 34 -7.14 25.79 15.96
N SER A 35 -6.11 26.61 16.19
CA SER A 35 -4.99 26.74 15.27
C SER A 35 -3.89 25.73 15.60
N THR A 36 -3.51 24.90 14.63
CA THR A 36 -2.40 23.95 14.79
C THR A 36 -1.38 24.13 13.68
N THR A 37 -0.09 24.09 14.03
CA THR A 37 1.01 24.00 13.06
C THR A 37 1.56 22.58 13.09
N ASN A 38 1.42 21.85 11.98
CA ASN A 38 1.87 20.48 11.84
C ASN A 38 3.03 20.41 10.84
N MET A 39 3.97 19.51 11.09
CA MET A 39 4.90 19.07 10.06
C MET A 39 4.38 17.77 9.48
N ASN A 40 4.15 17.73 8.17
CA ASN A 40 3.61 16.56 7.50
C ASN A 40 4.56 16.03 6.43
N CYS A 41 4.61 14.70 6.29
CA CYS A 41 5.18 14.04 5.14
C CYS A 41 4.04 13.71 4.15
N ASN A 42 3.85 14.55 3.13
CA ASN A 42 2.74 14.40 2.20
C ASN A 42 2.92 13.19 1.25
N THR A 43 4.14 13.00 0.76
CA THR A 43 4.56 11.79 0.03
C THR A 43 6.05 11.59 0.22
N CYS A 44 6.42 10.85 1.26
CA CYS A 44 7.76 10.30 1.38
C CYS A 44 7.70 8.82 1.11
N SER A 45 8.45 8.37 0.12
CA SER A 45 8.53 6.96 -0.21
C SER A 45 9.86 6.63 -0.85
N ILE A 46 10.25 5.37 -0.73
CA ILE A 46 11.41 4.80 -1.41
C ILE A 46 10.98 3.48 -2.04
N GLY A 47 11.45 3.22 -3.25
CA GLY A 47 11.02 2.05 -3.99
C GLY A 47 11.99 1.65 -5.08
N PHE A 48 11.71 0.48 -5.64
CA PHE A 48 12.46 -0.13 -6.71
C PHE A 48 11.48 -0.49 -7.81
N LYS A 49 11.81 -0.13 -9.05
CA LYS A 49 11.07 -0.58 -10.22
C LYS A 49 12.06 -1.11 -11.22
N GLY A 50 11.65 -2.09 -11.99
CA GLY A 50 12.53 -2.63 -13.00
C GLY A 50 11.77 -3.33 -14.10
N SER A 51 12.52 -3.67 -15.13
CA SER A 51 11.95 -4.35 -16.28
C SER A 51 12.98 -5.23 -16.98
N GLU A 52 12.54 -6.40 -17.41
CA GLU A 52 13.37 -7.39 -18.09
C GLU A 52 12.74 -7.76 -19.43
N ASP A 53 13.50 -7.62 -20.51
CA ASP A 53 13.06 -8.01 -21.85
C ASP A 53 13.03 -9.54 -21.96
N LEU A 54 11.85 -10.09 -22.24
CA LEU A 54 11.63 -11.53 -22.40
C LEU A 54 11.72 -11.97 -23.87
N GLY A 55 12.00 -11.03 -24.78
CA GLY A 55 12.03 -11.23 -26.22
C GLY A 55 10.67 -11.03 -26.90
N ASN A 56 10.68 -10.89 -28.23
CA ASN A 56 9.49 -10.73 -29.08
C ASN A 56 8.53 -9.59 -28.65
N GLY A 57 9.06 -8.54 -28.01
CA GLY A 57 8.28 -7.41 -27.52
C GLY A 57 7.52 -7.67 -26.21
N LEU A 58 7.77 -8.80 -25.53
CA LEU A 58 7.26 -9.10 -24.19
C LEU A 58 8.29 -8.68 -23.13
N ARG A 59 7.81 -8.20 -21.99
CA ARG A 59 8.64 -7.71 -20.89
C ARG A 59 8.06 -8.08 -19.54
N ALA A 60 8.88 -8.57 -18.61
CA ALA A 60 8.52 -8.62 -17.19
C ALA A 60 8.73 -7.25 -16.55
N ILE A 61 7.80 -6.79 -15.72
CA ILE A 61 7.85 -5.49 -15.05
C ILE A 61 7.52 -5.67 -13.57
N PHE A 62 8.18 -4.91 -12.70
CA PHE A 62 7.84 -4.89 -11.28
C PHE A 62 7.97 -3.50 -10.69
N LYS A 63 7.27 -3.28 -9.57
CA LYS A 63 7.40 -2.10 -8.72
C LYS A 63 7.18 -2.52 -7.27
N ILE A 64 8.03 -2.05 -6.37
CA ILE A 64 7.87 -2.16 -4.93
C ILE A 64 8.10 -0.76 -4.36
N ASP A 65 7.11 -0.20 -3.66
CA ASP A 65 7.11 1.16 -3.12
C ASP A 65 6.77 1.11 -1.63
N PHE A 66 7.66 1.66 -0.80
CA PHE A 66 7.52 1.75 0.65
C PHE A 66 7.34 3.20 1.04
N GLN A 67 6.20 3.54 1.64
CA GLN A 67 6.00 4.82 2.31
C GLN A 67 6.79 4.84 3.60
N TYR A 68 7.24 6.02 4.00
CA TYR A 68 7.72 6.25 5.37
C TYR A 68 7.32 7.64 5.84
N ASP A 69 7.35 7.86 7.15
CA ASP A 69 7.14 9.16 7.76
C ASP A 69 8.47 9.78 8.23
N THR A 70 8.74 11.03 7.83
CA THR A 70 9.92 11.80 8.24
C THR A 70 9.69 12.66 9.47
N THR A 71 8.45 12.99 9.80
CA THR A 71 8.10 13.96 10.84
C THR A 71 7.86 13.28 12.18
N GLU A 72 7.50 12.00 12.16
CA GLU A 72 7.25 11.19 13.35
C GLU A 72 8.30 10.10 13.57
N ARG A 73 9.01 10.17 14.69
CA ARG A 73 9.99 9.13 15.07
C ARG A 73 9.31 8.01 15.87
N ASN A 74 9.13 6.84 15.26
CA ASN A 74 8.55 5.63 15.89
C ASN A 74 7.12 5.86 16.40
N ASN A 75 6.19 6.02 15.47
CA ASN A 75 4.76 6.10 15.78
C ASN A 75 4.37 4.96 16.76
N GLY A 76 3.84 5.29 17.94
CA GLY A 76 3.40 4.29 18.94
C GLY A 76 4.42 3.83 20.01
N LYS A 77 5.69 4.26 20.01
CA LYS A 77 6.62 3.99 21.14
C LYS A 77 6.63 5.10 22.19
N VAL A 78 5.46 5.54 22.63
CA VAL A 78 5.35 6.09 23.98
C VAL A 78 5.13 4.88 24.90
N SER A 79 6.23 4.29 25.38
CA SER A 79 6.16 3.64 26.68
C SER A 79 5.84 4.76 27.65
N SER A 80 4.55 4.99 27.91
CA SER A 80 4.07 5.75 29.05
C SER A 80 4.51 4.97 30.27
N ARG A 81 5.79 5.04 30.61
CA ARG A 81 6.23 4.77 31.96
C ARG A 81 5.75 5.99 32.73
N SER A 82 4.46 5.98 33.06
CA SER A 82 3.89 6.80 34.10
C SER A 82 4.76 6.55 35.32
N ARG A 83 5.73 7.43 35.55
CA ARG A 83 6.40 7.50 36.84
C ARG A 83 5.42 8.23 37.72
N SER A 84 4.38 7.51 38.14
CA SER A 84 3.67 7.86 39.36
C SER A 84 4.71 7.84 40.46
N HIS A 85 5.29 9.00 40.76
CA HIS A 85 5.95 9.22 42.03
C HIS A 85 4.84 9.22 43.09
N SER A 86 4.42 8.03 43.50
CA SER A 86 3.74 7.85 44.77
C SER A 86 4.82 7.41 45.74
N ALA A 87 5.22 8.33 46.61
CA ALA A 87 6.11 8.04 47.72
C ALA A 87 5.44 6.94 48.58
N VAL A 88 5.99 5.73 48.55
CA VAL A 88 5.65 4.69 49.53
C VAL A 88 6.74 4.70 50.59
N THR A 89 6.45 5.38 51.69
CA THR A 89 7.08 5.15 52.99
C THR A 89 6.63 3.79 53.51
N GLY A 90 7.54 2.82 53.63
CA GLY A 90 7.21 1.55 54.28
C GLY A 90 8.23 0.43 54.01
N VAL A 91 9.22 0.33 54.89
CA VAL A 91 10.10 -0.85 55.02
C VAL A 91 9.27 -2.01 55.56
N GLY A 92 9.27 -3.14 54.86
CA GLY A 92 8.63 -4.39 55.30
C GLY A 92 9.38 -5.60 54.79
N THR A 93 10.27 -6.15 55.62
CA THR A 93 10.94 -7.43 55.39
C THR A 93 9.92 -8.57 55.41
N LYS A 94 9.84 -9.39 54.34
CA LYS A 94 9.51 -10.82 54.46
C LYS A 94 10.04 -11.61 53.26
N ARG A 95 10.82 -12.64 53.60
CA ARG A 95 11.45 -13.63 52.73
C ARG A 95 10.40 -14.60 52.19
N THR A 96 10.53 -15.02 50.93
CA THR A 96 9.81 -16.19 50.41
C THR A 96 10.82 -17.13 49.74
N SER A 97 10.93 -18.32 50.31
CA SER A 97 11.79 -19.43 49.90
C SER A 97 11.20 -20.13 48.68
N VAL A 98 12.01 -20.44 47.66
CA VAL A 98 11.60 -21.33 46.57
C VAL A 98 12.06 -22.75 46.94
N VAL A 99 11.09 -23.62 47.23
CA VAL A 99 11.28 -25.06 47.45
C VAL A 99 11.28 -25.76 46.10
N GLY A 100 12.29 -26.60 45.88
CA GLY A 100 12.50 -27.37 44.65
C GLY A 100 11.47 -28.48 44.43
N GLY A 101 11.14 -28.73 43.17
CA GLY A 101 10.32 -29.85 42.71
C GLY A 101 11.08 -30.68 41.67
N THR A 102 11.39 -31.91 42.03
CA THR A 102 12.01 -32.95 41.20
C THR A 102 10.92 -33.72 40.45
N THR A 103 11.07 -33.95 39.14
CA THR A 103 10.31 -34.99 38.42
C THR A 103 11.26 -35.96 37.73
N LYS A 104 11.18 -37.22 38.16
CA LYS A 104 11.88 -38.39 37.62
C LYS A 104 10.87 -39.18 36.78
N THR A 105 11.18 -39.47 35.52
CA THR A 105 10.40 -40.42 34.70
C THR A 105 11.31 -41.53 34.20
N THR A 106 10.96 -42.76 34.56
CA THR A 106 11.59 -44.03 34.18
C THR A 106 10.92 -44.61 32.92
N GLY A 107 11.69 -45.09 31.92
CA GLY A 107 11.21 -46.04 30.92
C GLY A 107 11.81 -45.99 29.49
N SER A 108 12.71 -46.94 29.22
CA SER A 108 13.14 -47.61 27.96
C SER A 108 13.51 -46.88 26.64
N PRO A 109 14.40 -47.49 25.82
CA PRO A 109 15.25 -46.81 24.84
C PRO A 109 14.68 -46.83 23.42
N GLY A 110 14.91 -45.73 22.70
CA GLY A 110 14.70 -45.65 21.26
C GLY A 110 13.77 -44.50 20.88
N ILE A 111 14.33 -43.29 20.79
CA ILE A 111 14.00 -42.20 19.87
C ILE A 111 15.12 -41.17 20.04
N ALA A 112 15.72 -40.74 18.93
CA ALA A 112 16.86 -39.83 18.88
C ALA A 112 16.58 -38.51 19.62
N PRO A 113 17.57 -37.92 20.32
CA PRO A 113 17.38 -36.62 20.96
C PRO A 113 17.16 -35.56 19.87
N THR A 114 15.94 -35.03 19.78
CA THR A 114 15.66 -33.82 19.03
C THR A 114 16.31 -32.67 19.78
N PHE A 115 17.44 -32.17 19.26
CA PHE A 115 18.02 -30.91 19.72
C PHE A 115 17.06 -29.79 19.36
N LYS A 116 16.21 -29.42 20.31
CA LYS A 116 15.40 -28.20 20.21
C LYS A 116 16.37 -27.03 20.35
N SER A 117 16.66 -26.37 19.24
CA SER A 117 17.47 -25.16 19.19
C SER A 117 16.85 -24.11 20.11
N VAL A 118 17.43 -23.95 21.30
CA VAL A 118 17.14 -22.83 22.19
C VAL A 118 17.98 -21.67 21.70
N VAL A 119 17.50 -20.95 20.68
CA VAL A 119 17.94 -19.57 20.44
C VAL A 119 16.83 -18.65 20.97
N ASN A 120 16.66 -18.67 22.30
CA ASN A 120 16.07 -17.52 22.98
C ASN A 120 17.24 -16.68 23.48
N GLY A 121 17.53 -15.60 22.76
CA GLY A 121 18.35 -14.48 23.22
C GLY A 121 19.77 -14.83 23.65
N VAL A 122 20.67 -15.03 22.68
CA VAL A 122 22.10 -14.89 22.96
C VAL A 122 22.40 -13.40 23.16
N SER A 123 22.35 -12.96 24.41
CA SER A 123 22.87 -11.65 24.82
C SER A 123 24.38 -11.78 25.01
N THR A 124 25.15 -11.39 24.00
CA THR A 124 26.57 -11.11 24.21
C THR A 124 26.72 -9.68 24.69
N LYS A 125 27.68 -9.41 25.57
CA LYS A 125 27.96 -8.09 26.16
C LYS A 125 28.50 -7.04 25.16
N GLN A 126 28.22 -7.22 23.87
CA GLN A 126 28.62 -6.33 22.80
C GLN A 126 27.58 -6.43 21.67
N GLY A 127 26.58 -5.54 21.72
CA GLY A 127 25.65 -5.26 20.63
C GLY A 127 24.85 -6.47 20.12
N THR A 128 23.60 -6.61 20.57
CA THR A 128 22.64 -7.49 19.91
C THR A 128 22.48 -7.07 18.45
N PHE A 129 22.96 -7.89 17.52
CA PHE A 129 22.56 -7.83 16.13
C PHE A 129 21.10 -8.29 16.06
N ASN A 130 20.17 -7.34 16.15
CA ASN A 130 18.82 -7.58 15.69
C ASN A 130 18.88 -7.55 14.15
N ALA A 131 18.98 -8.72 13.53
CA ALA A 131 18.50 -8.85 12.16
C ALA A 131 17.03 -8.42 12.19
N VAL A 132 16.71 -7.30 11.55
CA VAL A 132 15.33 -6.83 11.42
C VAL A 132 14.63 -7.84 10.51
N THR A 133 13.88 -8.77 11.10
CA THR A 133 13.14 -9.80 10.36
C THR A 133 11.62 -9.63 10.47
N ASN A 134 11.14 -8.47 10.93
CA ASN A 134 9.71 -8.17 10.95
C ASN A 134 9.45 -6.91 10.11
N VAL A 135 9.11 -7.11 8.84
CA VAL A 135 8.18 -6.23 8.13
C VAL A 135 6.81 -6.87 8.34
N SER A 136 5.86 -6.08 8.84
CA SER A 136 4.43 -6.41 9.06
C SER A 136 4.02 -6.74 10.50
N GLY A 137 3.60 -5.69 11.22
CA GLY A 137 2.85 -5.73 12.47
C GLY A 137 2.25 -4.36 12.86
N SER A 138 1.24 -3.89 12.12
CA SER A 138 0.22 -2.85 12.44
C SER A 138 0.54 -1.59 13.28
N THR A 139 1.78 -1.10 13.42
CA THR A 139 2.07 0.31 13.81
C THR A 139 3.51 0.70 13.43
N ASP A 140 3.93 0.44 12.19
CA ASP A 140 5.27 0.78 11.72
C ASP A 140 5.27 2.10 10.93
N SER A 141 6.35 2.89 11.06
CA SER A 141 6.60 4.13 10.32
C SER A 141 6.91 3.91 8.84
N ILE A 142 6.75 2.67 8.35
CA ILE A 142 6.93 2.26 6.96
C ILE A 142 5.66 1.48 6.57
N THR A 143 4.96 1.92 5.53
CA THR A 143 3.75 1.27 5.02
C THR A 143 3.86 0.93 3.53
N ASP A 144 3.18 -0.13 3.11
CA ASP A 144 3.25 -0.62 1.74
C ASP A 144 2.39 0.24 0.80
N ARG A 145 2.96 0.66 -0.35
CA ARG A 145 2.25 1.39 -1.41
C ARG A 145 1.95 0.47 -2.58
N ASP A 146 2.26 0.88 -3.82
CA ASP A 146 2.07 -0.01 -4.96
C ASP A 146 3.19 -1.06 -4.94
N GLN A 147 2.81 -2.34 -4.80
CA GLN A 147 3.72 -3.48 -4.81
C GLN A 147 3.16 -4.54 -5.75
N TRP A 148 3.78 -4.70 -6.90
CA TRP A 148 3.27 -5.58 -7.94
C TRP A 148 4.36 -6.10 -8.88
N LEU A 149 4.04 -7.23 -9.50
CA LEU A 149 4.75 -7.85 -10.61
C LEU A 149 3.80 -7.94 -11.80
N GLY A 150 4.31 -7.91 -13.03
CA GLY A 150 3.46 -7.99 -14.20
C GLY A 150 4.21 -8.28 -15.49
N LEU A 151 3.42 -8.38 -16.55
CA LEU A 151 3.88 -8.54 -17.93
C LEU A 151 3.39 -7.35 -18.76
N ALA A 152 4.25 -6.87 -19.64
CA ALA A 152 3.97 -5.81 -20.59
C ALA A 152 4.33 -6.24 -22.00
N GLY A 153 3.58 -5.76 -22.99
CA GLY A 153 3.89 -5.97 -24.40
C GLY A 153 2.94 -5.21 -25.32
N GLY A 154 2.82 -5.67 -26.57
CA GLY A 154 1.89 -5.08 -27.55
C GLY A 154 0.42 -5.09 -27.13
N PHE A 155 0.05 -5.96 -26.18
CA PHE A 155 -1.29 -6.05 -25.59
C PHE A 155 -1.55 -5.05 -24.45
N GLY A 156 -0.55 -4.29 -24.00
CA GLY A 156 -0.65 -3.42 -22.84
C GLY A 156 0.11 -3.98 -21.64
N GLN A 157 -0.48 -3.90 -20.44
CA GLN A 157 0.13 -4.35 -19.19
C GLN A 157 -0.88 -5.13 -18.36
N VAL A 158 -0.48 -6.29 -17.85
CA VAL A 158 -1.21 -7.04 -16.81
C VAL A 158 -0.32 -7.10 -15.58
N ARG A 159 -0.85 -6.73 -14.42
CA ARG A 159 -0.11 -6.62 -13.16
C ARG A 159 -0.88 -7.28 -12.03
N PHE A 160 -0.17 -7.84 -11.08
CA PHE A 160 -0.68 -8.60 -9.95
C PHE A 160 -0.04 -8.10 -8.66
N GLY A 161 -0.84 -7.88 -7.61
CA GLY A 161 -0.39 -7.47 -6.28
C GLY A 161 -1.20 -6.30 -5.73
N THR A 162 -0.58 -5.48 -4.87
CA THR A 162 -1.17 -4.27 -4.32
C THR A 162 -1.01 -3.11 -5.29
N ILE A 163 -2.12 -2.64 -5.86
CA ILE A 163 -2.10 -1.70 -6.97
C ILE A 163 -3.18 -0.64 -6.78
N SER A 164 -2.84 0.63 -7.01
CA SER A 164 -3.85 1.70 -7.11
C SER A 164 -4.94 1.34 -8.14
N THR A 165 -6.22 1.49 -7.77
CA THR A 165 -7.35 1.15 -8.66
C THR A 165 -7.40 2.05 -9.89
N VAL A 166 -8.08 1.63 -10.95
CA VAL A 166 -8.31 2.48 -12.14
C VAL A 166 -9.06 3.76 -11.74
N TYR A 167 -10.09 3.63 -10.91
CA TYR A 167 -10.87 4.73 -10.35
C TYR A 167 -9.98 5.80 -9.69
N LYS A 168 -9.11 5.42 -8.75
CA LYS A 168 -8.17 6.39 -8.14
C LYS A 168 -7.21 6.98 -9.17
N SER A 169 -6.66 6.13 -10.05
CA SER A 169 -5.59 6.50 -10.96
C SER A 169 -6.01 7.60 -11.94
N HIS A 170 -7.22 7.52 -12.48
CA HIS A 170 -7.74 8.54 -13.39
C HIS A 170 -8.07 9.85 -12.68
N GLY A 171 -8.74 9.83 -11.52
CA GLY A 171 -9.02 11.08 -10.80
C GLY A 171 -7.75 11.78 -10.27
N ALA A 172 -6.67 11.04 -10.00
CA ALA A 172 -5.38 11.65 -9.67
C ALA A 172 -4.75 12.43 -10.83
N MET A 173 -5.21 12.26 -12.08
CA MET A 173 -4.64 12.95 -13.25
C MET A 173 -5.05 14.42 -13.38
N ILE A 174 -6.10 14.81 -12.65
CA ILE A 174 -6.66 16.15 -12.70
C ILE A 174 -6.37 16.98 -11.44
N ASP A 175 -5.89 16.36 -10.37
CA ASP A 175 -5.49 17.06 -9.15
C ASP A 175 -4.14 17.77 -9.35
N PRO A 176 -4.09 19.12 -9.44
CA PRO A 176 -2.84 19.84 -9.65
C PRO A 176 -1.98 19.93 -8.38
N VAL A 177 -2.57 19.67 -7.21
CA VAL A 177 -1.92 19.69 -5.90
C VAL A 177 -1.85 18.28 -5.31
N TYR A 178 -1.89 17.27 -6.18
CA TYR A 178 -1.77 15.87 -5.81
C TYR A 178 -0.49 15.63 -5.01
N ARG A 179 -0.61 14.87 -3.90
CA ARG A 179 0.50 14.57 -2.96
C ARG A 179 1.04 15.78 -2.20
N THR A 180 0.23 16.82 -2.04
CA THR A 180 0.48 17.91 -1.10
C THR A 180 -0.56 17.88 0.02
N SER A 181 -0.38 18.68 1.06
CA SER A 181 -1.39 18.87 2.11
C SER A 181 -2.70 19.49 1.60
N ALA A 182 -2.69 20.07 0.40
CA ALA A 182 -3.86 20.65 -0.28
C ALA A 182 -4.53 19.69 -1.28
N GLN A 183 -4.08 18.43 -1.40
CA GLN A 183 -4.59 17.49 -2.39
C GLN A 183 -6.11 17.32 -2.33
N ALA A 184 -6.75 17.21 -3.49
CA ALA A 184 -8.21 17.33 -3.61
C ALA A 184 -8.97 16.32 -2.75
N ARG A 185 -8.49 15.07 -2.69
CA ARG A 185 -9.06 14.03 -1.84
C ARG A 185 -9.08 14.39 -0.35
N ASP A 186 -8.12 15.19 0.14
CA ASP A 186 -8.00 15.57 1.56
C ASP A 186 -9.05 16.58 2.02
N HIS A 187 -9.61 17.33 1.07
CA HIS A 187 -10.52 18.46 1.32
C HIS A 187 -11.94 18.22 0.78
N GLY A 188 -12.34 16.96 0.63
CA GLY A 188 -13.70 16.58 0.17
C GLY A 188 -13.97 16.86 -1.31
N LEU A 189 -12.95 17.20 -2.11
CA LEU A 189 -13.09 17.43 -3.56
C LEU A 189 -12.92 16.14 -4.38
N GLN A 190 -12.49 15.05 -3.74
CA GLN A 190 -12.59 13.70 -4.28
C GLN A 190 -13.08 12.77 -3.18
N SER A 191 -13.78 11.72 -3.58
CA SER A 191 -14.34 10.77 -2.64
C SER A 191 -13.30 9.91 -1.93
N ALA A 192 -13.72 9.19 -0.88
CA ALA A 192 -12.83 8.31 -0.14
C ALA A 192 -12.34 7.08 -0.94
N ALA A 193 -12.96 6.73 -2.08
CA ALA A 193 -12.42 5.76 -3.04
C ALA A 193 -11.08 6.21 -3.67
N HIS A 194 -10.62 7.43 -3.40
CA HIS A 194 -9.28 7.93 -3.74
C HIS A 194 -8.22 7.70 -2.63
N ARG A 195 -8.62 7.13 -1.48
CA ARG A 195 -7.81 6.98 -0.25
C ARG A 195 -7.73 5.53 0.21
N GLY A 196 -6.78 5.24 1.11
CA GLY A 196 -6.62 3.91 1.71
C GLY A 196 -5.97 2.86 0.81
N ALA A 197 -5.89 1.66 1.39
CA ALA A 197 -5.47 0.41 0.77
C ALA A 197 -6.34 -0.72 1.36
N GLY A 198 -6.82 -1.62 0.51
CA GLY A 198 -7.60 -2.78 0.92
C GLY A 198 -8.41 -3.35 -0.24
N GLU A 199 -8.98 -4.53 -0.05
CA GLU A 199 -9.64 -5.33 -1.09
C GLU A 199 -10.90 -4.67 -1.71
N GLU A 200 -11.33 -3.57 -1.13
CA GLU A 200 -12.73 -3.17 -1.00
C GLU A 200 -13.01 -1.87 -1.77
N GLY A 201 -12.52 -1.79 -3.01
CA GLY A 201 -12.70 -0.59 -3.84
C GLY A 201 -12.02 0.68 -3.29
N GLN A 202 -11.16 0.53 -2.29
CA GLN A 202 -10.35 1.63 -1.77
C GLN A 202 -9.35 2.11 -2.83
N GLY A 203 -8.68 3.21 -2.54
CA GLY A 203 -7.73 3.83 -3.46
C GLY A 203 -6.62 2.89 -3.93
N ARG A 204 -6.20 1.91 -3.14
CA ARG A 204 -5.35 0.81 -3.61
C ARG A 204 -6.03 -0.50 -3.29
N ALA A 205 -6.10 -1.39 -4.25
CA ALA A 205 -6.63 -2.73 -4.05
C ALA A 205 -5.48 -3.71 -3.81
N GLU A 206 -5.65 -4.59 -2.83
CA GLU A 206 -4.74 -5.68 -2.47
C GLU A 206 -5.16 -6.96 -3.19
N ASP A 207 -4.27 -7.96 -3.30
CA ASP A 207 -4.53 -9.23 -3.98
C ASP A 207 -5.21 -9.08 -5.36
N THR A 208 -4.75 -8.09 -6.12
CA THR A 208 -5.48 -7.57 -7.26
C THR A 208 -4.78 -7.86 -8.58
N ILE A 209 -5.56 -8.17 -9.60
CA ILE A 209 -5.17 -8.14 -11.00
C ILE A 209 -5.57 -6.80 -11.60
N ARG A 210 -4.64 -6.12 -12.27
CA ARG A 210 -4.93 -4.92 -13.06
C ARG A 210 -4.47 -5.08 -14.51
N TYR A 211 -5.35 -4.75 -15.43
CA TYR A 211 -5.03 -4.59 -16.85
C TYR A 211 -5.05 -3.11 -17.25
N ASP A 212 -4.08 -2.69 -18.07
CA ASP A 212 -4.09 -1.41 -18.77
C ASP A 212 -3.77 -1.63 -20.25
N SER A 213 -4.65 -1.16 -21.12
CA SER A 213 -4.48 -1.31 -22.56
C SER A 213 -3.30 -0.50 -23.10
N PRO A 214 -2.81 -0.80 -24.32
CA PRO A 214 -2.01 0.14 -25.10
C PRO A 214 -2.80 1.42 -25.33
N SER A 215 -2.09 2.47 -25.78
CA SER A 215 -2.78 3.67 -26.25
C SER A 215 -3.21 3.51 -27.71
N TRP A 216 -4.51 3.61 -27.96
CA TRP A 216 -5.10 3.61 -29.29
C TRP A 216 -5.50 5.03 -29.66
N ASN A 217 -4.57 5.77 -30.28
CA ASN A 217 -4.76 7.18 -30.65
C ASN A 217 -5.24 8.05 -29.46
N GLY A 218 -4.64 7.85 -28.29
CA GLY A 218 -5.00 8.56 -27.05
C GLY A 218 -6.02 7.84 -26.17
N LEU A 219 -6.79 6.88 -26.71
CA LEU A 219 -7.71 6.05 -25.92
C LEU A 219 -6.93 4.99 -25.13
N LYS A 220 -7.27 4.79 -23.86
CA LYS A 220 -6.87 3.64 -23.07
C LYS A 220 -8.06 3.12 -22.26
N VAL A 221 -8.05 1.82 -22.00
CA VAL A 221 -8.99 1.14 -21.11
C VAL A 221 -8.19 0.48 -20.00
N GLY A 222 -8.70 0.50 -18.79
CA GLY A 222 -8.14 -0.21 -17.65
C GLY A 222 -9.21 -0.99 -16.91
N ALA A 223 -8.81 -2.11 -16.32
CA ALA A 223 -9.68 -2.90 -15.45
C ALA A 223 -8.90 -3.35 -14.21
N THR A 224 -9.58 -3.45 -13.08
CA THR A 224 -9.08 -3.93 -11.80
C THR A 224 -10.02 -5.04 -11.31
N TYR A 225 -9.48 -6.14 -10.80
CA TYR A 225 -10.24 -7.25 -10.24
C TYR A 225 -9.50 -7.76 -9.01
N THR A 226 -10.14 -7.63 -7.84
CA THR A 226 -9.57 -8.07 -6.56
C THR A 226 -9.91 -9.54 -6.34
N MET A 227 -8.91 -10.36 -6.09
CA MET A 227 -9.09 -11.76 -5.72
C MET A 227 -9.41 -11.82 -4.23
N GLN A 228 -10.48 -12.53 -3.87
CA GLN A 228 -10.87 -12.69 -2.48
C GLN A 228 -10.21 -13.94 -1.88
N THR A 229 -9.75 -13.84 -0.64
CA THR A 229 -9.33 -14.99 0.17
C THR A 229 -10.54 -15.47 0.97
N ASP A 230 -11.06 -16.66 0.65
CA ASP A 230 -12.28 -17.23 1.25
C ASP A 230 -12.21 -17.30 2.79
N ASN A 231 -12.88 -16.37 3.49
CA ASN A 231 -13.07 -16.40 4.95
C ASN A 231 -14.55 -16.55 5.36
N GLY A 232 -15.42 -16.90 4.40
CA GLY A 232 -16.80 -17.35 4.67
C GLY A 232 -17.81 -16.28 5.05
N GLN A 233 -17.61 -15.00 4.65
CA GLN A 233 -18.53 -13.90 4.99
C GLN A 233 -18.95 -12.97 3.82
N SER A 234 -18.38 -13.11 2.62
CA SER A 234 -18.83 -12.40 1.41
C SER A 234 -18.63 -13.29 0.17
N THR A 235 -19.50 -13.18 -0.84
CA THR A 235 -19.39 -13.93 -2.12
C THR A 235 -19.04 -13.05 -3.31
N ASP A 236 -19.05 -11.73 -3.13
CA ASP A 236 -18.93 -10.78 -4.24
C ASP A 236 -17.48 -10.29 -4.34
N THR A 237 -16.98 -10.20 -5.57
CA THR A 237 -15.58 -9.88 -5.85
C THR A 237 -15.48 -8.43 -6.32
N PRO A 238 -14.73 -7.55 -5.63
CA PRO A 238 -14.60 -6.15 -6.03
C PRO A 238 -13.91 -6.04 -7.39
N TRP A 239 -14.49 -5.24 -8.28
CA TRP A 239 -13.90 -4.96 -9.59
C TRP A 239 -14.14 -3.51 -9.98
N GLY A 240 -13.32 -3.03 -10.92
CA GLY A 240 -13.48 -1.71 -11.48
C GLY A 240 -13.00 -1.66 -12.91
N THR A 241 -13.57 -0.74 -13.68
CA THR A 241 -13.19 -0.50 -15.06
C THR A 241 -13.17 0.98 -15.34
N GLY A 242 -12.38 1.40 -16.32
CA GLY A 242 -12.31 2.79 -16.69
C GLY A 242 -11.76 2.99 -18.08
N ILE A 243 -12.18 4.09 -18.68
CA ILE A 243 -11.75 4.52 -19.99
C ILE A 243 -11.16 5.92 -19.83
N GLN A 244 -10.01 6.15 -20.45
CA GLN A 244 -9.45 7.49 -20.57
C GLN A 244 -9.14 7.81 -22.03
N TYR A 245 -9.34 9.05 -22.42
CA TYR A 245 -8.91 9.58 -23.71
C TYR A 245 -8.03 10.81 -23.49
N LYS A 246 -6.79 10.73 -23.94
CA LYS A 246 -5.83 11.83 -23.90
C LYS A 246 -5.35 12.14 -25.31
N ASN A 247 -5.75 13.30 -25.83
CA ASN A 247 -5.29 13.77 -27.12
C ASN A 247 -5.10 15.29 -27.11
N GLY A 248 -3.87 15.74 -27.41
CA GLY A 248 -3.49 17.15 -27.37
C GLY A 248 -3.83 17.80 -26.02
N PRO A 249 -4.65 18.87 -26.01
CA PRO A 249 -4.97 19.62 -24.81
C PRO A 249 -6.03 18.95 -23.91
N PHE A 250 -6.67 17.88 -24.38
CA PHE A 250 -7.79 17.24 -23.69
C PHE A 250 -7.37 15.95 -23.01
N LEU A 251 -7.83 15.80 -21.78
CA LEU A 251 -7.94 14.56 -21.04
C LEU A 251 -9.39 14.42 -20.60
N VAL A 252 -10.03 13.29 -20.91
CA VAL A 252 -11.33 12.91 -20.34
C VAL A 252 -11.27 11.47 -19.88
N PHE A 253 -12.06 11.13 -18.86
CA PHE A 253 -12.17 9.76 -18.37
C PHE A 253 -13.55 9.50 -17.77
N ALA A 254 -13.90 8.22 -17.75
CA ALA A 254 -15.06 7.70 -17.05
C ALA A 254 -14.68 6.37 -16.38
N ASP A 255 -15.12 6.17 -15.15
CA ASP A 255 -14.78 5.02 -14.32
C ASP A 255 -16.00 4.44 -13.61
N TYR A 256 -15.93 3.16 -13.31
CA TYR A 256 -16.85 2.42 -12.46
C TYR A 256 -16.07 1.53 -11.50
N ILE A 257 -16.56 1.35 -10.27
CA ILE A 257 -15.97 0.46 -9.27
C ILE A 257 -17.05 -0.10 -8.34
N THR A 258 -16.87 -1.36 -7.91
CA THR A 258 -17.71 -2.05 -6.92
C THR A 258 -16.92 -2.36 -5.64
N ASN A 259 -17.64 -2.79 -4.60
CA ASN A 259 -17.12 -3.23 -3.30
C ASN A 259 -17.81 -4.58 -2.88
N ASP A 260 -17.32 -5.30 -1.85
CA ASP A 260 -17.83 -6.61 -1.42
C ASP A 260 -18.59 -6.62 -0.07
N ARG A 261 -18.82 -5.45 0.53
CA ARG A 261 -19.55 -5.29 1.79
C ARG A 261 -21.04 -5.20 1.56
N GLY A 262 -21.68 -6.37 1.51
CA GLY A 262 -23.14 -6.56 1.73
C GLY A 262 -24.07 -5.48 1.18
N GLY A 263 -24.50 -5.64 -0.06
CA GLY A 263 -25.29 -4.67 -0.84
C GLY A 263 -24.62 -4.45 -2.20
N ASP A 264 -25.37 -4.05 -3.23
CA ASP A 264 -24.84 -3.76 -4.58
C ASP A 264 -24.10 -2.40 -4.61
N ASP A 265 -23.18 -2.19 -3.68
CA ASP A 265 -22.55 -0.88 -3.47
C ASP A 265 -21.51 -0.60 -4.56
N SER A 266 -21.72 0.47 -5.31
CA SER A 266 -20.88 0.84 -6.45
C SER A 266 -20.76 2.34 -6.65
N ALA A 267 -19.74 2.77 -7.40
CA ALA A 267 -19.52 4.17 -7.72
C ALA A 267 -19.12 4.38 -9.18
N TYR A 268 -19.62 5.48 -9.76
CA TYR A 268 -19.30 5.95 -11.10
C TYR A 268 -18.61 7.31 -11.01
N LYS A 269 -17.64 7.56 -11.89
CA LYS A 269 -17.00 8.86 -12.05
C LYS A 269 -16.90 9.26 -13.50
N VAL A 270 -17.06 10.55 -13.77
CA VAL A 270 -16.62 11.18 -15.01
C VAL A 270 -15.77 12.40 -14.70
N GLY A 271 -14.76 12.67 -15.51
CA GLY A 271 -13.92 13.83 -15.29
C GLY A 271 -13.05 14.17 -16.48
N GLY A 272 -12.38 15.30 -16.38
CA GLY A 272 -11.49 15.75 -17.43
C GLY A 272 -10.67 16.98 -17.08
N LYS A 273 -9.74 17.27 -17.99
CA LYS A 273 -8.87 18.43 -17.99
C LYS A 273 -8.71 18.95 -19.41
N TRP A 274 -8.79 20.26 -19.55
CA TRP A 274 -8.48 20.99 -20.76
C TRP A 274 -7.36 21.99 -20.48
N THR A 275 -6.23 21.81 -21.17
CA THR A 275 -5.06 22.69 -21.07
C THR A 275 -5.00 23.62 -22.28
N PHE A 276 -5.00 24.93 -22.05
CA PHE A 276 -4.98 25.95 -23.10
C PHE A 276 -3.93 27.01 -22.79
N GLY A 277 -2.91 27.12 -23.65
CA GLY A 277 -1.75 27.97 -23.38
C GLY A 277 -1.10 27.62 -22.04
N ASN A 278 -0.99 28.61 -21.15
CA ASN A 278 -0.42 28.46 -19.81
C ASN A 278 -1.46 28.12 -18.72
N TYR A 279 -2.70 27.83 -19.11
CA TYR A 279 -3.81 27.60 -18.19
C TYR A 279 -4.35 26.18 -18.32
N SER A 280 -5.03 25.70 -17.28
CA SER A 280 -5.77 24.44 -17.32
C SER A 280 -7.08 24.57 -16.55
N LEU A 281 -8.16 24.08 -17.13
CA LEU A 281 -9.43 23.86 -16.47
C LEU A 281 -9.62 22.37 -16.24
N TYR A 282 -10.09 21.96 -15.08
CA TYR A 282 -10.32 20.56 -14.75
C TYR A 282 -11.50 20.40 -13.79
N GLY A 283 -12.07 19.20 -13.77
CA GLY A 283 -13.15 18.83 -12.87
C GLY A 283 -13.51 17.36 -12.99
N GLN A 284 -14.11 16.81 -11.95
CA GLN A 284 -14.72 15.48 -11.94
C GLN A 284 -16.05 15.51 -11.20
N TYR A 285 -16.90 14.55 -11.50
CA TYR A 285 -18.17 14.30 -10.85
C TYR A 285 -18.23 12.80 -10.50
N GLU A 286 -18.60 12.51 -9.26
CA GLU A 286 -18.68 11.17 -8.70
C GLU A 286 -20.10 10.92 -8.19
N VAL A 287 -20.64 9.72 -8.43
CA VAL A 287 -21.94 9.27 -7.94
C VAL A 287 -21.78 7.87 -7.41
N ASP A 288 -22.44 7.57 -6.30
CA ASP A 288 -22.43 6.25 -5.72
C ASP A 288 -23.81 5.78 -5.28
N ASP A 289 -23.92 4.47 -5.23
CA ASP A 289 -25.01 3.74 -4.61
C ASP A 289 -24.46 3.16 -3.30
N GLY A 290 -24.22 4.02 -2.30
CA GLY A 290 -23.77 3.62 -0.96
C GLY A 290 -22.25 3.69 -0.72
N LEU A 291 -21.42 3.31 -1.70
CA LEU A 291 -19.96 3.14 -1.51
C LEU A 291 -19.21 4.37 -0.98
N LEU A 292 -19.51 5.58 -1.45
CA LEU A 292 -18.80 6.79 -1.00
C LEU A 292 -19.35 7.29 0.33
N SER A 293 -20.63 7.07 0.60
CA SER A 293 -21.28 7.47 1.84
C SER A 293 -20.78 6.69 3.07
N PHE A 294 -20.35 5.44 2.92
CA PHE A 294 -19.84 4.61 4.03
C PHE A 294 -18.35 4.77 4.33
N LEU A 295 -17.54 5.14 3.33
CA LEU A 295 -16.13 5.47 3.54
C LEU A 295 -15.92 6.83 4.23
N ASP A 296 -16.97 7.67 4.28
CA ASP A 296 -17.02 8.95 4.99
C ASP A 296 -17.53 8.84 6.43
N GLY A 297 -17.31 7.69 7.09
CA GLY A 297 -17.64 7.46 8.51
C GLY A 297 -16.97 8.41 9.53
N ALA A 298 -16.37 9.52 9.09
CA ALA A 298 -16.00 10.66 9.91
C ALA A 298 -17.08 11.77 9.84
N GLN A 299 -18.11 11.60 10.67
CA GLN A 299 -19.00 12.64 11.23
C GLN A 299 -19.41 13.82 10.32
N PHE A 300 -20.58 13.70 9.70
CA PHE A 300 -21.51 14.84 9.57
C PHE A 300 -22.65 14.70 10.58
N GLY A 301 -22.29 14.67 11.86
CA GLY A 301 -23.20 14.99 12.95
C GLY A 301 -23.16 16.50 13.17
N GLY A 302 -24.06 17.23 12.54
CA GLY A 302 -24.31 18.63 12.87
C GLY A 302 -25.01 18.76 14.23
N ASN A 303 -24.44 19.63 15.08
CA ASN A 303 -24.95 20.21 16.34
C ASN A 303 -25.42 19.26 17.46
#